data_AF-A0A8J6LAW8-F1
#
_entry.id   AF-A0A8J6LAW8-F1
#
_cell.length_a   1.000
_cell.length_b   1.000
_cell.length_c   1.000
_cell.angle_alpha   90.00
_cell.angle_beta   90.00
_cell.angle_gamma   90.00
#
_symmetry.space_group_name_H-M   'P 1'
#
loop_
_entity.id
_entity.type
_entity.pdbx_description
1 polymer ?
#
loop_
_entity_poly.entity_id
_entity_poly.type
_entity_poly.pdbx_seq_one_letter_code
_entity_poly.pdbx_strand_id
1 'polypeptide(L)'
;MVNPTVFFDISADGEPLGHVSFELFADKVPKTAKNFRALSTGEKGFGYKGSSFHRIIPGFMCQGGDFTSHNGTGGRSIYGEKFEDENFILKHTGPGILSMANAGPNTNGSQFFICTTKTEWLDANMWSLGRSPKKQDVACLAETEEEEEEEEEEEEEEEEEEEEEEEEEEEEEETQSSSDVVTTFPPL
;
A
#
# COMPACT_ATOMS: atom_id res chain seq x y z
N MET A 1 22.26 -0.68 -24.99
CA MET A 1 21.94 -1.81 -24.09
C MET A 1 20.46 -2.07 -24.17
N VAL A 2 20.03 -3.32 -24.05
CA VAL A 2 18.59 -3.64 -23.98
C VAL A 2 18.15 -3.48 -22.53
N ASN A 3 17.06 -2.76 -22.32
CA ASN A 3 16.48 -2.57 -20.99
C ASN A 3 15.88 -3.88 -20.48
N PRO A 4 16.21 -4.32 -19.25
CA PRO A 4 15.64 -5.51 -18.69
C PRO A 4 14.17 -5.29 -18.34
N THR A 5 13.35 -6.29 -18.61
CA THR A 5 11.95 -6.33 -18.19
C THR A 5 11.83 -7.26 -16.98
N VAL A 6 11.06 -6.83 -15.99
CA VAL A 6 10.65 -7.63 -14.83
C VAL A 6 9.14 -7.65 -14.75
N PHE A 7 8.58 -8.59 -13.99
CA PHE A 7 7.15 -8.67 -13.81
C PHE A 7 6.80 -9.05 -12.38
N PHE A 8 5.60 -8.67 -11.96
CA PHE A 8 4.97 -9.06 -10.72
C PHE A 8 3.62 -9.69 -11.04
N ASP A 9 3.39 -10.87 -10.49
CA ASP A 9 2.07 -11.46 -10.37
C ASP A 9 1.50 -10.97 -9.02
N ILE A 10 0.40 -10.25 -9.07
CA ILE A 10 -0.21 -9.59 -7.92
C ILE A 10 -1.50 -10.32 -7.57
N SER A 11 -1.74 -10.48 -6.27
CA SER A 11 -2.93 -11.10 -5.70
C SER A 11 -3.38 -10.32 -4.47
N ALA A 12 -4.69 -10.14 -4.31
CA ALA A 12 -5.33 -9.71 -3.07
C ALA A 12 -6.16 -10.89 -2.54
N ASP A 13 -6.14 -11.13 -1.24
CA ASP A 13 -6.85 -12.23 -0.55
C ASP A 13 -6.72 -13.64 -1.15
N GLY A 14 -5.57 -13.89 -1.76
CA GLY A 14 -5.30 -15.17 -2.44
C GLY A 14 -5.92 -15.29 -3.82
N GLU A 15 -6.65 -14.28 -4.29
CA GLU A 15 -7.14 -14.16 -5.65
C GLU A 15 -6.13 -13.44 -6.56
N PRO A 16 -5.78 -13.99 -7.74
CA PRO A 16 -4.84 -13.35 -8.65
C PRO A 16 -5.48 -12.14 -9.35
N LEU A 17 -5.13 -10.93 -8.94
CA LEU A 17 -5.59 -9.66 -9.53
C LEU A 17 -4.99 -9.41 -10.92
N GLY A 18 -3.71 -9.75 -11.14
CA GLY A 18 -3.11 -9.50 -12.45
C GLY A 18 -1.60 -9.68 -12.55
N HIS A 19 -1.11 -9.46 -13.76
CA HIS A 19 0.29 -9.55 -14.12
C HIS A 19 0.82 -8.22 -14.64
N VAL A 20 1.65 -7.56 -13.83
CA VAL A 20 2.23 -6.26 -14.18
C VAL A 20 3.67 -6.44 -14.62
N SER A 21 3.98 -6.04 -15.86
CA SER A 21 5.34 -6.01 -16.37
C SER A 21 5.92 -4.59 -16.32
N PHE A 22 7.21 -4.47 -16.06
CA PHE A 22 7.94 -3.20 -15.98
C PHE A 22 9.20 -3.27 -16.82
N GLU A 23 9.40 -2.28 -17.69
CA GLU A 23 10.68 -2.05 -18.33
C GLU A 23 11.54 -1.16 -17.44
N LEU A 24 12.74 -1.63 -17.09
CA LEU A 24 13.70 -0.89 -16.26
C LEU A 24 14.70 -0.16 -17.16
N PHE A 25 14.88 1.14 -16.95
CA PHE A 25 15.76 1.98 -17.78
C PHE A 25 17.24 1.81 -17.45
N ALA A 26 17.79 0.61 -17.65
CA ALA A 26 19.19 0.29 -17.35
C ALA A 26 20.20 1.13 -18.16
N ASP A 27 19.78 1.75 -19.27
CA ASP A 27 20.58 2.70 -20.03
C ASP A 27 20.77 4.05 -19.31
N LYS A 28 19.82 4.44 -18.46
CA LYS A 28 19.86 5.69 -17.67
C LYS A 28 20.28 5.47 -16.23
N VAL A 29 19.79 4.38 -15.63
CA VAL A 29 19.86 4.11 -14.19
C VAL A 29 20.39 2.69 -13.92
N PRO A 30 21.61 2.34 -14.38
CA PRO A 30 22.08 0.96 -14.37
C PRO A 30 22.20 0.36 -12.97
N LYS A 31 22.57 1.13 -11.94
CA LYS A 31 22.64 0.61 -10.57
C LYS A 31 21.26 0.32 -10.02
N THR A 32 20.30 1.23 -10.19
CA THR A 32 18.95 1.03 -9.66
C THR A 32 18.20 -0.05 -10.43
N ALA A 33 18.34 -0.09 -11.75
CA ALA A 33 17.77 -1.16 -12.56
C ALA A 33 18.33 -2.53 -12.15
N LYS A 34 19.63 -2.61 -11.83
CA LYS A 34 20.25 -3.84 -11.33
C LYS A 34 19.76 -4.21 -9.93
N ASN A 35 19.62 -3.24 -9.02
CA ASN A 35 19.05 -3.45 -7.69
C ASN A 35 17.65 -4.05 -7.78
N PHE A 36 16.76 -3.37 -8.50
CA PHE A 36 15.38 -3.78 -8.64
C PHE A 36 15.25 -5.15 -9.29
N ARG A 37 15.96 -5.39 -10.41
CA ARG A 37 15.98 -6.69 -11.07
C ARG A 37 16.41 -7.82 -10.15
N ALA A 38 17.47 -7.62 -9.37
CA ALA A 38 17.99 -8.65 -8.47
C ALA A 38 17.04 -8.93 -7.29
N LEU A 39 16.32 -7.90 -6.81
CA LEU A 39 15.27 -8.05 -5.79
C LEU A 39 14.02 -8.73 -6.38
N SER A 40 13.66 -8.47 -7.64
CA SER A 40 12.58 -9.18 -8.33
C SER A 40 12.90 -10.66 -8.53
N THR A 41 14.15 -11.02 -8.85
CA THR A 41 14.54 -12.43 -9.03
C THR A 41 14.83 -13.16 -7.73
N GLY A 42 15.10 -12.44 -6.64
CA GLY A 42 15.53 -13.03 -5.38
C GLY A 42 16.93 -13.67 -5.43
N GLU A 43 17.75 -13.34 -6.44
CA GLU A 43 19.06 -13.99 -6.69
C GLU A 43 20.06 -13.83 -5.53
N LYS A 44 19.79 -12.90 -4.61
CA LYS A 44 20.59 -12.63 -3.40
C LYS A 44 20.09 -13.34 -2.15
N GLY A 45 19.06 -14.20 -2.26
CA GLY A 45 18.44 -14.90 -1.14
C GLY A 45 17.40 -14.06 -0.38
N PHE A 46 17.08 -12.87 -0.88
CA PHE A 46 15.99 -12.00 -0.43
C PHE A 46 15.48 -11.21 -1.63
N GLY A 47 14.23 -10.75 -1.58
CA GLY A 47 13.59 -10.08 -2.72
C GLY A 47 12.13 -9.75 -2.47
N TYR A 48 11.42 -9.37 -3.54
CA TYR A 48 10.01 -8.93 -3.48
C TYR A 48 8.99 -10.08 -3.42
N LYS A 49 9.43 -11.32 -3.53
CA LYS A 49 8.51 -12.47 -3.47
C LYS A 49 7.88 -12.54 -2.08
N GLY A 50 6.56 -12.38 -2.00
CA GLY A 50 5.81 -12.36 -0.75
C GLY A 50 5.84 -11.02 -0.01
N SER A 51 6.38 -9.96 -0.61
CA SER A 51 6.20 -8.61 -0.07
C SER A 51 4.86 -8.04 -0.49
N SER A 52 4.19 -7.32 0.41
CA SER A 52 2.95 -6.60 0.15
C SER A 52 3.21 -5.18 -0.37
N PHE A 53 2.20 -4.63 -1.02
CA PHE A 53 2.03 -3.18 -1.09
C PHE A 53 1.46 -2.78 0.27
N HIS A 54 2.20 -1.98 1.03
CA HIS A 54 1.84 -1.64 2.41
C HIS A 54 1.24 -0.23 2.53
N ARG A 55 1.11 0.44 1.39
CA ARG A 55 0.60 1.80 1.31
C ARG A 55 0.14 2.04 -0.12
N ILE A 56 -1.15 1.93 -0.35
CA ILE A 56 -1.76 2.40 -1.60
C ILE A 56 -2.49 3.69 -1.28
N ILE A 57 -2.35 4.67 -2.18
CA ILE A 57 -3.12 5.90 -2.14
C ILE A 57 -3.81 6.00 -3.48
N PRO A 58 -5.12 5.79 -3.50
CA PRO A 58 -5.93 5.89 -4.70
C PRO A 58 -5.80 7.25 -5.37
N GLY A 59 -5.80 7.26 -6.70
CA GLY A 59 -5.52 8.46 -7.47
C GLY A 59 -4.11 9.05 -7.31
N PHE A 60 -3.20 8.39 -6.57
CA PHE A 60 -1.81 8.83 -6.41
C PHE A 60 -0.77 7.76 -6.77
N MET A 61 -0.58 6.75 -5.93
CA MET A 61 0.48 5.75 -6.09
C MET A 61 0.28 4.51 -5.20
N CYS A 62 0.81 3.38 -5.64
CA CYS A 62 0.93 2.14 -4.86
C CYS A 62 2.40 1.96 -4.43
N GLN A 63 2.68 1.91 -3.13
CA GLN A 63 4.02 1.75 -2.56
C GLN A 63 4.20 0.35 -1.98
N GLY A 64 5.34 -0.27 -2.32
CA GLY A 64 5.68 -1.62 -1.89
C GLY A 64 7.19 -1.82 -1.78
N GLY A 65 7.60 -3.07 -1.63
CA GLY A 65 9.01 -3.46 -1.62
C GLY A 65 9.71 -3.36 -0.26
N ASP A 66 8.96 -3.18 0.84
CA ASP A 66 9.43 -3.50 2.18
C ASP A 66 9.20 -5.00 2.45
N PHE A 67 10.20 -5.81 2.15
CA PHE A 67 10.16 -7.27 2.35
C PHE A 67 10.67 -7.70 3.73
N THR A 68 11.02 -6.76 4.62
CA THR A 68 11.53 -7.12 5.96
C THR A 68 10.54 -6.79 7.06
N SER A 69 9.93 -5.61 7.01
CA SER A 69 9.01 -5.14 8.04
C SER A 69 7.57 -5.01 7.52
N HIS A 70 7.37 -5.05 6.20
CA HIS A 70 6.06 -4.99 5.55
C HIS A 70 5.23 -3.74 5.91
N ASN A 71 5.87 -2.66 6.38
CA ASN A 71 5.18 -1.46 6.89
C ASN A 71 5.87 -0.14 6.49
N GLY A 72 6.87 -0.21 5.59
CA GLY A 72 7.58 0.97 5.09
C GLY A 72 8.77 1.41 5.95
N THR A 73 9.03 0.77 7.10
CA THR A 73 10.22 1.07 7.91
C THR A 73 11.45 0.25 7.51
N GLY A 74 11.24 -0.82 6.74
CA GLY A 74 12.26 -1.78 6.40
C GLY A 74 12.74 -1.71 4.94
N GLY A 75 13.27 -2.85 4.50
CA GLY A 75 13.83 -3.01 3.16
C GLY A 75 15.32 -2.71 3.10
N ARG A 76 15.99 -3.34 2.13
CA ARG A 76 17.42 -3.13 1.87
C ARG A 76 17.76 -3.39 0.41
N SER A 77 18.74 -2.66 -0.10
CA SER A 77 19.25 -2.86 -1.45
C SER A 77 20.19 -4.07 -1.54
N ILE A 78 20.53 -4.49 -2.75
CA ILE A 78 21.59 -5.49 -2.97
C ILE A 78 23.00 -4.96 -2.64
N TYR A 79 23.13 -3.66 -2.38
CA TYR A 79 24.38 -2.98 -2.10
C TYR A 79 24.60 -2.69 -0.60
N GLY A 80 23.59 -2.97 0.24
CA GLY A 80 23.55 -2.60 1.66
C GLY A 80 22.19 -2.04 2.05
N GLU A 81 22.07 -1.46 3.25
CA GLU A 81 20.80 -0.83 3.69
C GLU A 81 20.35 0.28 2.74
N LYS A 82 21.26 1.20 2.38
CA LYS A 82 20.96 2.38 1.56
C LYS A 82 21.99 2.58 0.45
N PHE A 83 21.57 3.18 -0.65
CA PHE A 83 22.45 3.59 -1.75
C PHE A 83 22.07 4.96 -2.34
N GLU A 84 23.05 5.58 -3.00
CA GLU A 84 22.97 6.94 -3.55
C GLU A 84 21.99 7.08 -4.72
N ASP A 85 21.42 8.28 -4.89
CA ASP A 85 20.61 8.63 -6.05
C ASP A 85 21.51 8.69 -7.29
N GLU A 86 21.22 7.91 -8.34
CA GLU A 86 22.10 7.86 -9.52
C GLU A 86 21.79 9.00 -10.49
N ASN A 87 20.51 9.33 -10.71
CA ASN A 87 20.14 10.44 -11.59
C ASN A 87 18.71 10.94 -11.45
N PHE A 88 18.44 12.19 -11.85
CA PHE A 88 17.08 12.78 -11.87
C PHE A 88 16.60 13.12 -13.30
N ILE A 89 17.12 12.41 -14.31
CA ILE A 89 16.78 12.70 -15.72
C ILE A 89 15.32 12.37 -16.04
N LEU A 90 14.77 11.33 -15.41
CA LEU A 90 13.48 10.78 -15.77
C LEU A 90 12.40 11.34 -14.84
N LYS A 91 11.35 11.90 -15.46
CA LYS A 91 10.23 12.57 -14.80
C LYS A 91 9.02 11.65 -14.66
N HIS A 92 8.18 11.92 -13.67
CA HIS A 92 6.90 11.25 -13.40
C HIS A 92 5.81 11.80 -14.33
N THR A 93 6.01 11.57 -15.62
CA THR A 93 5.18 12.08 -16.71
C THR A 93 3.77 11.49 -16.82
N GLY A 94 3.42 10.48 -16.02
CA GLY A 94 2.10 9.86 -16.04
C GLY A 94 1.99 8.53 -15.30
N PRO A 95 0.84 7.84 -15.45
CA PRO A 95 0.56 6.58 -14.78
C PRO A 95 1.42 5.43 -15.29
N GLY A 96 1.67 4.46 -14.41
CA GLY A 96 2.50 3.28 -14.65
C GLY A 96 4.01 3.55 -14.53
N ILE A 97 4.40 4.70 -14.00
CA ILE A 97 5.82 5.01 -13.75
C ILE A 97 6.25 4.37 -12.43
N LEU A 98 7.34 3.62 -12.51
CA LEU A 98 8.00 2.99 -11.37
C LEU A 98 9.12 3.90 -10.87
N SER A 99 9.20 4.12 -9.56
CA SER A 99 10.21 4.98 -8.93
C SER A 99 10.61 4.45 -7.56
N MET A 100 11.80 4.83 -7.08
CA MET A 100 12.30 4.41 -5.77
C MET A 100 11.72 5.28 -4.66
N ALA A 101 11.22 4.67 -3.60
CA ALA A 101 10.89 5.38 -2.38
C ALA A 101 12.17 5.69 -1.59
N ASN A 102 12.25 6.90 -1.02
CA ASN A 102 13.38 7.34 -0.22
C ASN A 102 12.89 8.15 1.00
N ALA A 103 13.75 8.27 2.01
CA ALA A 103 13.54 9.08 3.21
C ALA A 103 14.50 10.29 3.20
N GLY A 104 14.69 10.91 2.03
CA GLY A 104 15.65 11.97 1.77
C GLY A 104 16.81 11.56 0.84
N PRO A 105 17.73 12.49 0.54
CA PRO A 105 18.78 12.27 -0.46
C PRO A 105 19.67 11.06 -0.12
N ASN A 106 19.97 10.24 -1.13
CA ASN A 106 20.85 9.07 -1.04
C ASN A 106 20.40 7.98 -0.05
N THR A 107 19.10 7.82 0.14
CA THR A 107 18.53 6.82 1.06
C THR A 107 17.73 5.71 0.36
N ASN A 108 18.04 5.44 -0.91
CA ASN A 108 17.35 4.39 -1.66
C ASN A 108 17.64 3.02 -1.06
N GLY A 109 16.60 2.19 -0.90
CA GLY A 109 16.72 0.83 -0.38
C GLY A 109 16.14 -0.20 -1.35
N SER A 110 15.04 -0.84 -0.95
CA SER A 110 14.25 -1.72 -1.81
C SER A 110 12.84 -1.22 -2.08
N GLN A 111 12.35 -0.26 -1.30
CA GLN A 111 11.00 0.25 -1.46
C GLN A 111 10.85 1.03 -2.77
N PHE A 112 9.71 0.86 -3.40
CA PHE A 112 9.34 1.47 -4.67
C PHE A 112 7.89 1.91 -4.63
N PHE A 113 7.53 2.81 -5.55
CA PHE A 113 6.14 3.16 -5.78
C PHE A 113 5.84 3.16 -7.28
N ILE A 114 4.58 2.86 -7.59
CA ILE A 114 4.03 2.89 -8.94
C ILE A 114 2.98 4.00 -8.98
N CYS A 115 3.15 4.99 -9.84
CA CYS A 115 2.19 6.08 -9.95
C CYS A 115 0.93 5.61 -10.68
N THR A 116 -0.25 5.85 -10.10
CA THR A 116 -1.57 5.65 -10.74
C THR A 116 -2.05 6.91 -11.45
N THR A 117 -1.47 8.07 -11.11
CA THR A 117 -1.71 9.36 -11.77
C THR A 117 -0.41 10.01 -12.27
N LYS A 118 -0.53 11.22 -12.83
CA LYS A 118 0.60 12.09 -13.17
C LYS A 118 1.07 12.84 -11.93
N THR A 119 2.29 12.56 -11.46
CA THR A 119 2.83 13.05 -10.17
C THR A 119 4.01 14.02 -10.34
N GLU A 120 3.82 15.12 -11.08
CA GLU A 120 4.89 16.07 -11.43
C GLU A 120 5.59 16.71 -10.22
N TRP A 121 4.94 16.77 -9.06
CA TRP A 121 5.52 17.35 -7.85
C TRP A 121 6.63 16.48 -7.24
N LEU A 122 6.71 15.18 -7.58
CA LEU A 122 7.76 14.27 -7.10
C LEU A 122 9.06 14.37 -7.91
N ASP A 123 9.05 15.04 -9.06
CA ASP A 123 10.20 15.20 -9.95
C ASP A 123 11.39 15.92 -9.32
N ALA A 124 11.17 16.64 -8.22
CA ALA A 124 12.21 17.35 -7.49
C ALA A 124 12.96 16.46 -6.48
N ASN A 125 12.36 15.36 -6.01
CA ASN A 125 12.86 14.57 -4.88
C ASN A 125 13.08 13.09 -5.19
N MET A 126 12.40 12.55 -6.22
CA MET A 126 12.46 11.15 -6.61
C MET A 126 12.71 11.02 -8.11
N TRP A 127 13.16 9.84 -8.54
CA TRP A 127 13.61 9.58 -9.90
C TRP A 127 13.03 8.28 -10.42
N SER A 128 12.52 8.32 -11.64
CA SER A 128 11.87 7.15 -12.20
C SER A 128 12.86 6.09 -12.70
N LEU A 129 12.52 4.86 -12.36
CA LEU A 129 13.29 3.64 -12.59
C LEU A 129 12.81 2.88 -13.83
N GLY A 130 11.53 2.98 -14.14
CA GLY A 130 10.91 2.20 -15.20
C GLY A 130 9.49 2.63 -15.51
N ARG A 131 8.88 1.96 -16.50
CA ARG A 131 7.47 2.16 -16.83
C ARG A 131 6.81 0.83 -17.16
N SER A 132 5.56 0.66 -16.71
CA SER A 132 4.69 -0.43 -17.16
C SER A 132 4.03 -0.07 -18.50
N PRO A 133 4.01 -0.98 -19.48
CA PRO A 133 3.34 -0.75 -20.75
C PRO A 133 1.82 -0.79 -20.64
N LYS A 134 1.24 -1.42 -19.61
CA LYS A 134 -0.21 -1.58 -19.42
C LYS A 134 -0.70 -0.74 -18.24
N LYS A 135 -1.61 0.20 -18.52
CA LYS A 135 -2.18 1.12 -17.52
C LYS A 135 -3.25 0.45 -16.64
N GLN A 136 -3.93 -0.58 -17.14
CA GLN A 136 -5.13 -1.14 -16.50
C GLN A 136 -4.79 -1.95 -15.26
N ASP A 137 -3.67 -2.69 -15.29
CA ASP A 137 -3.31 -3.63 -14.22
C ASP A 137 -2.88 -2.93 -12.92
N VAL A 138 -2.51 -1.64 -12.97
CA VAL A 138 -2.11 -0.85 -11.78
C VAL A 138 -3.28 -0.05 -11.21
N ALA A 139 -4.19 0.43 -12.06
CA ALA A 139 -5.40 1.12 -11.61
C ALA A 139 -6.29 0.17 -10.81
N CYS A 140 -6.43 -1.07 -11.28
CA CYS A 140 -7.17 -2.12 -10.59
C CYS A 140 -6.71 -2.33 -9.14
N LEU A 141 -5.40 -2.21 -8.85
CA LEU A 141 -4.89 -2.38 -7.48
C LEU A 141 -5.34 -1.27 -6.53
N ALA A 142 -5.48 -0.05 -7.05
CA ALA A 142 -5.91 1.08 -6.24
C ALA A 142 -7.42 1.13 -6.08
N GLU A 143 -8.15 0.66 -7.10
CA GLU A 143 -9.62 0.54 -7.04
C GLU A 143 -10.04 -0.60 -6.08
N THR A 144 -9.32 -1.73 -6.05
CA THR A 144 -9.62 -2.83 -5.13
C THR A 144 -9.40 -2.46 -3.65
N GLU A 145 -8.32 -1.75 -3.31
CA GLU A 145 -8.14 -1.31 -1.91
C GLU A 145 -9.13 -0.21 -1.49
N GLU A 146 -9.65 0.62 -2.42
CA GLU A 146 -10.76 1.55 -2.10
C GLU A 146 -12.02 0.78 -1.71
N GLU A 147 -12.37 -0.26 -2.48
CA GLU A 147 -13.54 -1.10 -2.20
C GLU A 147 -13.37 -1.85 -0.86
N GLU A 148 -12.17 -2.33 -0.52
CA GLU A 148 -11.89 -2.99 0.77
C GLU A 148 -11.94 -2.01 1.97
N GLU A 149 -11.37 -0.81 1.87
CA GLU A 149 -11.44 0.20 2.95
C GLU A 149 -12.89 0.66 3.18
N GLU A 150 -13.71 0.81 2.12
CA GLU A 150 -15.14 1.13 2.26
C GLU A 150 -15.94 -0.01 2.92
N GLU A 151 -15.66 -1.27 2.60
CA GLU A 151 -16.30 -2.43 3.25
C GLU A 151 -15.91 -2.57 4.74
N GLU A 152 -14.63 -2.35 5.11
CA GLU A 152 -14.20 -2.37 6.51
C GLU A 152 -14.84 -1.23 7.34
N GLU A 153 -14.97 -0.01 6.77
CA GLU A 153 -15.66 1.11 7.43
C GLU A 153 -17.16 0.81 7.62
N GLU A 154 -17.83 0.17 6.64
CA GLU A 154 -19.24 -0.24 6.78
C GLU A 154 -19.42 -1.33 7.84
N GLU A 155 -18.52 -2.33 7.93
CA GLU A 155 -18.56 -3.36 8.98
C GLU A 155 -18.33 -2.78 10.39
N GLU A 156 -17.39 -1.83 10.55
CA GLU A 156 -17.15 -1.15 11.83
C GLU A 156 -18.37 -0.29 12.24
N GLU A 157 -19.02 0.41 11.30
CA GLU A 157 -20.26 1.16 11.58
C GLU A 157 -21.42 0.23 11.97
N GLU A 158 -21.57 -0.93 11.33
CA GLU A 158 -22.59 -1.94 11.70
C GLU A 158 -22.32 -2.53 13.10
N GLU A 159 -21.07 -2.82 13.47
CA GLU A 159 -20.72 -3.28 14.82
C GLU A 159 -21.00 -2.21 15.89
N GLU A 160 -20.70 -0.93 15.62
CA GLU A 160 -21.02 0.17 16.54
C GLU A 160 -22.55 0.35 16.70
N GLU A 161 -23.35 0.23 15.63
CA GLU A 161 -24.81 0.30 15.70
C GLU A 161 -25.40 -0.89 16.50
N GLU A 162 -24.88 -2.11 16.34
CA GLU A 162 -25.30 -3.28 17.13
C GLU A 162 -24.97 -3.10 18.62
N GLU A 163 -23.79 -2.57 18.97
CA GLU A 163 -23.42 -2.27 20.37
C GLU A 163 -24.34 -1.20 20.99
N GLU A 164 -24.70 -0.14 20.25
CA GLU A 164 -25.64 0.89 20.72
C GLU A 164 -27.05 0.32 20.94
N GLU A 165 -27.56 -0.54 20.06
CA GLU A 165 -28.87 -1.21 20.24
C GLU A 165 -28.87 -2.13 21.48
N GLU A 166 -27.79 -2.90 21.72
CA GLU A 166 -27.67 -3.73 22.93
C GLU A 166 -27.64 -2.89 24.22
N GLU A 167 -26.94 -1.75 24.23
CA GLU A 167 -26.92 -0.82 25.38
C GLU A 167 -28.31 -0.21 25.66
N GLU A 168 -29.05 0.19 24.61
CA GLU A 168 -30.43 0.71 24.76
C GLU A 168 -31.39 -0.36 25.32
N GLU A 169 -31.29 -1.61 24.86
CA GLU A 169 -32.10 -2.72 25.40
C GLU A 169 -31.78 -3.00 26.88
N GLU A 170 -30.50 -2.97 27.28
CA GLU A 170 -30.11 -3.11 28.69
C GLU A 170 -30.64 -1.97 29.58
N GLU A 171 -30.60 -0.72 29.11
CA GLU A 171 -31.18 0.43 29.83
C GLU A 171 -32.72 0.31 29.95
N GLU A 172 -33.41 -0.15 28.90
CA GLU A 172 -34.86 -0.39 28.96
C GLU A 172 -35.22 -1.50 29.98
N GLU A 173 -34.46 -2.60 30.05
CA GLU A 173 -34.66 -3.64 31.07
C GLU A 173 -34.40 -3.11 32.50
N GLU A 174 -33.34 -2.31 32.72
CA GLU A 174 -33.06 -1.72 34.02
C GLU A 174 -34.18 -0.76 34.48
N THR A 175 -34.71 0.07 33.57
CA THR A 175 -35.76 1.03 33.91
C THR A 175 -37.08 0.33 34.25
N GLN A 176 -37.44 -0.74 33.53
CA GLN A 176 -38.63 -1.54 33.82
C GLN A 176 -38.53 -2.28 35.16
N SER A 177 -37.35 -2.81 35.49
CA SER A 177 -37.04 -3.46 36.77
C SER A 177 -37.18 -2.52 37.99
N SER A 178 -36.90 -1.22 37.83
CA SER A 178 -36.94 -0.23 38.91
C SER A 178 -38.35 0.26 39.32
N SER A 179 -39.39 -0.11 38.56
CA SER A 179 -40.74 0.47 38.70
C SER A 179 -41.68 -0.24 39.69
N ASP A 180 -41.25 -1.32 40.36
CA ASP A 180 -42.09 -2.07 41.28
C ASP A 180 -41.79 -1.82 42.78
N VAL A 181 -42.87 -1.51 43.52
CA VAL A 181 -43.07 -1.46 44.98
C VAL A 181 -42.90 -0.09 45.69
N VAL A 182 -43.97 0.72 45.65
CA VAL A 182 -44.26 1.73 46.70
C VAL A 182 -45.45 1.23 47.54
N THR A 183 -45.22 0.96 48.83
CA THR A 183 -46.29 0.61 49.77
C THR A 183 -46.84 1.86 50.46
N THR A 184 -48.15 2.11 50.34
CA THR A 184 -48.81 3.22 51.03
C THR A 184 -49.48 2.75 52.32
N PHE A 185 -49.17 3.38 53.45
CA PHE A 185 -49.81 3.14 54.75
C PHE A 185 -50.99 4.10 54.98
N PRO A 186 -52.14 3.65 55.51
CA PRO A 186 -53.25 4.53 55.86
C PRO A 186 -53.02 5.26 57.21
N PRO A 187 -53.53 6.50 57.38
CA PRO A 187 -53.38 7.27 58.61
C PRO A 187 -54.34 6.81 59.72
N LEU A 188 -53.89 6.98 60.97
CA LEU A 188 -54.46 6.48 62.23
C LEU A 188 -55.86 7.00 62.57
#